data_AF-A0A6G0CYS7-F1
#
_entry.id   AF-A0A6G0CYS7-F1
#
_cell.length_a   1.000
_cell.length_b   1.000
_cell.length_c   1.000
_cell.angle_alpha   90.00
_cell.angle_beta   90.00
_cell.angle_gamma   90.00
#
_symmetry.space_group_name_H-M   'P 1'
#
loop_
_entity.id
_entity.type
_entity.pdbx_description
1 polymer ?
#
loop_
_entity_poly.entity_id
_entity_poly.type
_entity_poly.pdbx_seq_one_letter_code
_entity_poly.pdbx_strand_id
1 'polypeptide(L)'
;TPETEAAGKFGFFGGKRYAYTITVKASGIDVQAVTGGTWVACGEENVTSKKVKQSFTADELKIGDYFYSDGTWSDGGLRKIYTDGSMKIASPKPAPVLQTKSEIERRVIGIVFQTDPSRIGTAERSKLGEGNVHGLVMALKNTATDIQWSHEENNLEDVKDCWSKSEIYSDISGLHNYTKILDHANSIGGIEAYPAFEAVEKWNDMYSINEYRPPRNTTGWFIPSSGQWWDILQNLGGCPAMADKGQQTSSDSGDFRWLGQGDVPAALNAWMNKIAADSKNDFTTGDRFWSSSELNQFRARNWNVYSSDYVCCDFVYKKWSNAVRPVLAF
;
A
#
# COMPACT_ATOMS: atom_id res chain seq x y z
N THR A 1 -9.81 -56.10 -34.97
CA THR A 1 -9.19 -54.79 -34.65
C THR A 1 -9.51 -53.89 -35.82
N PRO A 2 -10.15 -52.73 -35.66
CA PRO A 2 -10.34 -51.83 -36.79
C PRO A 2 -8.96 -51.36 -37.28
N GLU A 3 -8.77 -51.30 -38.59
CA GLU A 3 -7.55 -50.77 -39.19
C GLU A 3 -7.36 -49.32 -38.75
N THR A 4 -6.21 -49.04 -38.14
CA THR A 4 -5.79 -47.67 -37.84
C THR A 4 -5.46 -46.99 -39.17
N GLU A 5 -6.37 -46.18 -39.70
CA GLU A 5 -6.05 -45.25 -40.79
C GLU A 5 -4.86 -44.38 -40.36
N ALA A 6 -3.93 -44.20 -41.28
CA ALA A 6 -2.69 -43.45 -41.06
C ALA A 6 -2.98 -42.09 -40.40
N ALA A 7 -2.21 -41.76 -39.35
CA ALA A 7 -2.28 -40.47 -38.68
C ALA A 7 -2.15 -39.34 -39.71
N GLY A 8 -3.27 -38.77 -40.12
CA GLY A 8 -3.31 -37.67 -41.07
C GLY A 8 -2.51 -36.50 -40.52
N LYS A 9 -1.47 -36.07 -41.25
CA LYS A 9 -0.84 -34.77 -41.00
C LYS A 9 -1.91 -33.69 -41.19
N PHE A 10 -2.47 -33.19 -40.09
CA PHE A 10 -3.40 -32.06 -40.12
C PHE A 10 -2.61 -30.78 -40.41
N GLY A 11 -2.56 -30.38 -41.69
CA GLY A 11 -1.97 -29.12 -42.13
C GLY A 11 -2.94 -27.97 -41.91
N PHE A 12 -2.86 -27.31 -40.76
CA PHE A 12 -3.50 -26.00 -40.56
C PHE A 12 -2.64 -24.92 -41.22
N PHE A 13 -3.22 -24.17 -42.16
CA PHE A 13 -2.55 -23.08 -42.86
C PHE A 13 -3.06 -21.74 -42.30
N GLY A 14 -2.14 -20.77 -42.15
CA GLY A 14 -2.50 -19.41 -41.74
C GLY A 14 -3.51 -18.78 -42.71
N GLY A 15 -4.44 -17.97 -42.17
CA GLY A 15 -5.44 -17.22 -42.95
C GLY A 15 -6.69 -18.01 -43.37
N LYS A 16 -6.88 -19.24 -42.89
CA LYS A 16 -8.07 -20.06 -43.17
C LYS A 16 -8.90 -20.30 -41.91
N ARG A 17 -10.24 -20.30 -42.06
CA ARG A 17 -11.16 -20.74 -41.02
C ARG A 17 -11.46 -22.22 -41.17
N TYR A 18 -11.31 -22.97 -40.09
CA TYR A 18 -11.68 -24.38 -39.99
C TYR A 18 -12.83 -24.50 -39.00
N ALA A 19 -14.01 -24.87 -39.50
CA ALA A 19 -15.19 -25.07 -38.66
C ALA A 19 -15.53 -26.56 -38.61
N TYR A 20 -15.95 -27.02 -37.43
CA TYR A 20 -16.37 -28.40 -37.22
C TYR A 20 -17.73 -28.37 -36.54
N THR A 21 -18.66 -29.14 -37.09
CA THR A 21 -19.93 -29.41 -36.42
C THR A 21 -19.76 -30.71 -35.65
N ILE A 22 -19.85 -30.63 -34.32
CA ILE A 22 -19.79 -31.79 -33.44
C ILE A 22 -21.21 -32.09 -32.98
N THR A 23 -21.70 -33.28 -33.32
CA THR A 23 -23.01 -33.76 -32.89
C THR A 23 -22.84 -34.95 -31.96
N VAL A 24 -23.32 -34.82 -30.73
CA VAL A 24 -23.32 -35.92 -29.75
C VAL A 24 -24.63 -36.70 -29.89
N LYS A 25 -24.53 -38.01 -30.17
CA LYS A 25 -25.64 -38.95 -30.32
C LYS A 25 -25.56 -39.99 -29.19
N ALA A 26 -26.68 -40.66 -28.91
CA ALA A 26 -26.73 -41.70 -27.88
C ALA A 26 -25.79 -42.89 -28.16
N SER A 27 -25.41 -43.11 -29.44
CA SER A 27 -24.50 -44.17 -29.87
C SER A 27 -23.05 -43.71 -30.11
N GLY A 28 -22.73 -42.42 -29.92
CA GLY A 28 -21.38 -41.89 -30.15
C GLY A 28 -21.32 -40.42 -30.55
N ILE A 29 -20.11 -39.95 -30.88
CA ILE A 29 -19.85 -38.57 -31.35
C ILE A 29 -19.64 -38.60 -32.86
N ASP A 30 -20.35 -37.72 -33.57
CA ASP A 30 -20.21 -37.48 -34.99
C ASP A 30 -19.52 -36.13 -35.22
N VAL A 31 -18.40 -36.11 -35.94
CA VAL A 31 -17.63 -34.89 -36.22
C VAL A 31 -17.60 -34.65 -37.72
N GLN A 32 -18.26 -33.60 -38.16
CA GLN A 32 -18.29 -33.23 -39.56
C GLN A 32 -17.37 -32.03 -39.80
N ALA A 33 -16.35 -32.22 -40.63
CA ALA A 33 -15.49 -31.13 -41.08
C ALA A 33 -16.25 -30.23 -42.07
N VAL A 34 -16.37 -28.94 -41.74
CA VAL A 34 -16.95 -27.93 -42.61
C VAL A 34 -15.80 -27.09 -43.16
N THR A 35 -15.27 -27.45 -44.32
CA THR A 35 -14.19 -26.69 -44.94
C THR A 35 -14.70 -25.40 -45.58
N GLY A 36 -14.01 -24.30 -45.26
CA GLY A 36 -13.64 -23.29 -46.26
C GLY A 36 -14.52 -22.05 -46.32
N GLY A 37 -14.37 -21.15 -45.34
CA GLY A 37 -14.60 -19.73 -45.57
C GLY A 37 -13.27 -18.98 -45.53
N THR A 38 -13.14 -17.92 -46.34
CA THR A 38 -12.11 -16.89 -46.12
C THR A 38 -12.31 -16.31 -44.72
N TRP A 39 -11.22 -16.07 -43.98
CA TRP A 39 -11.31 -15.41 -42.69
C TRP A 39 -11.97 -14.03 -42.89
N VAL A 40 -13.16 -13.83 -42.34
CA VAL A 40 -13.85 -12.53 -42.33
C VAL A 40 -13.71 -12.03 -40.90
N ALA A 41 -13.11 -10.85 -40.71
CA ALA A 41 -12.94 -10.27 -39.38
C ALA A 41 -14.33 -10.01 -38.75
N CYS A 42 -14.75 -10.88 -37.83
CA CYS A 42 -16.01 -10.73 -37.09
C CYS A 42 -15.85 -9.77 -35.89
N GLY A 43 -15.21 -8.62 -36.12
CA GLY A 43 -14.76 -7.71 -35.09
C GLY A 43 -13.36 -8.05 -34.60
N GLU A 44 -12.54 -7.02 -34.46
CA GLU A 44 -11.32 -7.07 -33.64
C GLU A 44 -11.72 -6.79 -32.20
N GLU A 45 -11.49 -7.74 -31.30
CA GLU A 45 -11.27 -7.38 -29.92
C GLU A 45 -9.76 -7.11 -29.79
N ASN A 46 -9.39 -5.84 -29.69
CA ASN A 46 -8.01 -5.49 -29.36
C ASN A 46 -7.73 -6.02 -27.97
N VAL A 47 -7.11 -7.21 -27.87
CA VAL A 47 -6.48 -7.66 -26.63
C VAL A 47 -5.18 -6.88 -26.50
N THR A 48 -5.29 -5.60 -26.14
CA THR A 48 -4.14 -4.77 -25.84
C THR A 48 -3.51 -5.31 -24.57
N SER A 49 -2.38 -6.01 -24.73
CA SER A 49 -1.57 -6.42 -23.58
C SER A 49 -1.26 -5.18 -22.74
N LYS A 50 -1.61 -5.21 -21.45
CA LYS A 50 -1.33 -4.10 -20.53
C LYS A 50 0.16 -3.74 -20.62
N LYS A 51 0.45 -2.47 -20.88
CA LYS A 51 1.83 -1.98 -20.97
C LYS A 51 2.47 -2.03 -19.59
N VAL A 52 3.59 -2.73 -19.49
CA VAL A 52 4.35 -2.85 -18.25
C VAL A 52 5.11 -1.54 -17.99
N LYS A 53 4.90 -0.94 -16.82
CA LYS A 53 5.64 0.25 -16.36
C LYS A 53 6.93 -0.17 -15.64
N GLN A 54 6.84 -1.18 -14.79
CA GLN A 54 7.96 -1.70 -14.01
C GLN A 54 7.79 -3.21 -13.79
N SER A 55 8.90 -3.94 -13.80
CA SER A 55 8.95 -5.36 -13.44
C SER A 55 9.89 -5.55 -12.26
N PHE A 56 9.62 -6.58 -11.46
CA PHE A 56 10.39 -6.90 -10.27
C PHE A 56 10.72 -8.40 -10.20
N THR A 57 11.90 -8.72 -9.70
CA THR A 57 12.26 -10.08 -9.28
C THR A 57 11.89 -10.30 -7.80
N ALA A 58 12.04 -11.55 -7.33
CA ALA A 58 11.69 -11.90 -5.95
C ALA A 58 12.70 -11.33 -4.92
N ASP A 59 13.94 -11.19 -5.33
CA ASP A 59 15.10 -10.73 -4.54
C ASP A 59 15.32 -9.22 -4.57
N GLU A 60 14.48 -8.47 -5.29
CA GLU A 60 14.46 -7.01 -5.28
C GLU A 60 13.54 -6.48 -4.18
N LEU A 61 14.03 -5.50 -3.41
CA LEU A 61 13.23 -4.75 -2.45
C LEU A 61 12.19 -3.92 -3.19
N LYS A 62 10.93 -4.05 -2.80
CA LYS A 62 9.81 -3.32 -3.42
C LYS A 62 8.63 -3.16 -2.46
N ILE A 63 7.69 -2.32 -2.87
CA ILE A 63 6.41 -2.18 -2.17
C ILE A 63 5.71 -3.54 -2.04
N GLY A 64 5.05 -3.74 -0.90
CA GLY A 64 4.36 -4.96 -0.54
C GLY A 64 5.24 -6.02 0.14
N ASP A 65 6.57 -5.85 0.16
CA ASP A 65 7.47 -6.77 0.85
C ASP A 65 7.24 -6.78 2.36
N TYR A 66 7.45 -7.94 2.99
CA TYR A 66 7.33 -8.12 4.43
C TYR A 66 8.57 -7.57 5.12
N PHE A 67 8.40 -6.74 6.15
CA PHE A 67 9.48 -6.20 6.97
C PHE A 67 9.48 -6.82 8.37
N TYR A 68 10.66 -7.19 8.86
CA TYR A 68 10.83 -8.00 10.06
C TYR A 68 11.41 -7.23 11.26
N SER A 69 11.18 -7.78 12.45
CA SER A 69 11.70 -7.26 13.73
C SER A 69 13.23 -7.21 13.84
N ASP A 70 13.95 -7.89 12.95
CA ASP A 70 15.41 -7.86 12.86
C ASP A 70 15.94 -6.84 11.83
N GLY A 71 15.05 -6.08 11.18
CA GLY A 71 15.40 -5.08 10.16
C GLY A 71 15.58 -5.65 8.76
N THR A 72 15.38 -6.95 8.57
CA THR A 72 15.41 -7.58 7.25
C THR A 72 14.03 -7.54 6.59
N TRP A 73 13.97 -7.98 5.34
CA TRP A 73 12.74 -8.08 4.57
C TRP A 73 12.69 -9.35 3.71
N SER A 74 11.53 -9.65 3.13
CA SER A 74 11.37 -10.73 2.15
C SER A 74 10.24 -10.44 1.17
N ASP A 75 10.29 -11.11 0.03
CA ASP A 75 9.33 -10.97 -1.07
C ASP A 75 7.85 -11.02 -0.64
N GLY A 76 7.13 -9.94 -0.92
CA GLY A 76 5.68 -9.81 -0.75
C GLY A 76 4.87 -10.24 -1.98
N GLY A 77 5.56 -10.59 -3.08
CA GLY A 77 4.95 -11.16 -4.27
C GLY A 77 4.70 -10.19 -5.41
N LEU A 78 5.00 -8.90 -5.29
CA LEU A 78 4.86 -7.97 -6.43
C LEU A 78 5.80 -8.40 -7.57
N ARG A 79 5.28 -8.42 -8.81
CA ARG A 79 6.05 -8.77 -10.02
C ARG A 79 6.01 -7.71 -11.09
N LYS A 80 4.87 -7.03 -11.27
CA LYS A 80 4.74 -5.97 -12.28
C LYS A 80 3.81 -4.87 -11.80
N ILE A 81 4.13 -3.65 -12.18
CA ILE A 81 3.20 -2.51 -12.18
C ILE A 81 2.95 -2.17 -13.65
N TYR A 82 1.68 -2.04 -14.02
CA TYR A 82 1.25 -1.64 -15.35
C TYR A 82 1.05 -0.12 -15.44
N THR A 83 0.99 0.44 -16.65
CA THR A 83 0.79 1.88 -16.84
C THR A 83 -0.56 2.39 -16.37
N ASP A 84 -1.56 1.50 -16.27
CA ASP A 84 -2.89 1.79 -15.70
C ASP A 84 -2.90 1.73 -14.16
N GLY A 85 -1.75 1.53 -13.51
CA GLY A 85 -1.62 1.40 -12.06
C GLY A 85 -1.93 0.01 -11.51
N SER A 86 -2.51 -0.89 -12.31
CA SER A 86 -2.78 -2.25 -11.87
C SER A 86 -1.49 -3.03 -11.62
N MET A 87 -1.56 -4.03 -10.74
CA MET A 87 -0.40 -4.80 -10.30
C MET A 87 -0.56 -6.28 -10.62
N LYS A 88 0.57 -6.92 -10.94
CA LYS A 88 0.67 -8.39 -11.01
C LYS A 88 1.38 -8.90 -9.77
N ILE A 89 0.67 -9.70 -8.99
CA ILE A 89 1.20 -10.43 -7.85
C ILE A 89 1.53 -11.87 -8.29
N ALA A 90 2.57 -12.46 -7.69
CA ALA A 90 2.93 -13.85 -7.85
C ALA A 90 1.77 -14.77 -7.44
N SER A 91 1.65 -15.90 -8.14
CA SER A 91 0.70 -16.96 -7.83
C SER A 91 1.48 -18.28 -7.72
N PRO A 92 1.57 -18.89 -6.52
CA PRO A 92 1.02 -18.41 -5.26
C PRO A 92 1.74 -17.15 -4.72
N LYS A 93 1.04 -16.34 -3.93
CA LYS A 93 1.65 -15.22 -3.20
C LYS A 93 2.61 -15.77 -2.13
N PRO A 94 3.88 -15.31 -2.08
CA PRO A 94 4.84 -15.74 -1.08
C PRO A 94 4.34 -15.49 0.35
N ALA A 95 4.63 -16.43 1.23
CA ALA A 95 4.41 -16.29 2.66
C ALA A 95 5.64 -15.64 3.33
N PRO A 96 5.47 -14.99 4.49
CA PRO A 96 6.60 -14.54 5.29
C PRO A 96 7.56 -15.67 5.65
N VAL A 97 8.85 -15.37 5.66
CA VAL A 97 9.93 -16.29 6.02
C VAL A 97 10.31 -16.00 7.47
N LEU A 98 9.70 -16.68 8.43
CA LEU A 98 9.86 -16.40 9.87
C LEU A 98 11.12 -17.01 10.51
N GLN A 99 11.80 -17.92 9.82
CA GLN A 99 13.05 -18.52 10.26
C GLN A 99 14.15 -18.21 9.24
N THR A 100 15.27 -17.71 9.74
CA THR A 100 16.48 -17.53 8.93
C THR A 100 17.31 -18.81 8.93
N LYS A 101 18.28 -18.93 8.01
CA LYS A 101 19.28 -20.01 8.03
C LYS A 101 20.08 -20.06 9.34
N SER A 102 20.10 -18.98 10.09
CA SER A 102 20.78 -18.83 11.38
C SER A 102 19.87 -19.13 12.58
N GLU A 103 18.67 -19.68 12.36
CA GLU A 103 17.66 -20.03 13.40
C GLU A 103 17.18 -18.85 14.26
N ILE A 104 17.46 -17.61 13.84
CA ILE A 104 16.93 -16.42 14.52
C ILE A 104 15.44 -16.33 14.21
N GLU A 105 14.62 -16.40 15.27
CA GLU A 105 13.18 -16.15 15.21
C GLU A 105 12.94 -14.68 14.89
N ARG A 106 12.18 -14.43 13.82
CA ARG A 106 11.77 -13.08 13.43
C ARG A 106 10.29 -13.07 13.10
N ARG A 107 9.68 -11.92 13.34
CA ARG A 107 8.25 -11.67 13.11
C ARG A 107 8.07 -10.53 12.13
N VAL A 108 7.02 -10.62 11.32
CA VAL A 108 6.64 -9.51 10.45
C VAL A 108 6.09 -8.40 11.35
N ILE A 109 6.62 -7.20 11.20
CA ILE A 109 6.16 -6.01 11.95
C ILE A 109 5.58 -4.94 11.04
N GLY A 110 5.77 -5.06 9.72
CA GLY A 110 5.19 -4.14 8.76
C GLY A 110 5.27 -4.59 7.31
N ILE A 111 4.68 -3.77 6.45
CA ILE A 111 4.70 -3.91 4.99
C ILE A 111 5.40 -2.70 4.39
N VAL A 112 6.36 -2.93 3.51
CA VAL A 112 7.04 -1.85 2.76
C VAL A 112 6.00 -1.17 1.86
N PHE A 113 5.82 0.14 1.98
CA PHE A 113 4.84 0.88 1.15
C PHE A 113 5.49 1.88 0.19
N GLN A 114 6.76 2.23 0.39
CA GLN A 114 7.48 3.18 -0.45
C GLN A 114 8.95 2.80 -0.55
N THR A 115 9.49 2.83 -1.77
CA THR A 115 10.92 2.58 -2.06
C THR A 115 11.50 3.59 -3.05
N ASP A 116 10.71 4.56 -3.53
CA ASP A 116 11.20 5.67 -4.36
C ASP A 116 11.95 6.67 -3.46
N PRO A 117 13.26 6.87 -3.65
CA PRO A 117 14.05 7.78 -2.80
C PRO A 117 13.54 9.23 -2.80
N SER A 118 12.86 9.66 -3.87
CA SER A 118 12.28 11.01 -3.98
C SER A 118 11.05 11.20 -3.10
N ARG A 119 10.46 10.12 -2.62
CA ARG A 119 9.29 10.08 -1.75
C ARG A 119 9.62 9.77 -0.29
N ILE A 120 10.91 9.71 0.04
CA ILE A 120 11.37 9.59 1.42
C ILE A 120 11.59 11.01 1.97
N GLY A 121 11.17 11.28 3.21
CA GLY A 121 11.32 12.60 3.80
C GLY A 121 12.76 12.95 4.16
N THR A 122 13.05 14.26 4.28
CA THR A 122 14.40 14.72 4.59
C THR A 122 14.85 14.30 5.99
N ALA A 123 13.97 14.32 6.99
CA ALA A 123 14.32 13.90 8.34
C ALA A 123 14.67 12.40 8.40
N GLU A 124 13.93 11.58 7.67
CA GLU A 124 14.15 10.14 7.54
C GLU A 124 15.52 9.86 6.93
N ARG A 125 15.84 10.53 5.79
CA ARG A 125 17.17 10.43 5.17
C ARG A 125 18.29 10.91 6.08
N SER A 126 18.11 12.03 6.77
CA SER A 126 19.12 12.59 7.67
C SER A 126 19.39 11.68 8.87
N LYS A 127 18.34 11.05 9.43
CA LYS A 127 18.46 10.17 10.59
C LYS A 127 19.22 8.87 10.28
N LEU A 128 19.02 8.30 9.09
CA LEU A 128 19.67 7.05 8.67
C LEU A 128 20.98 7.28 7.91
N GLY A 129 21.16 8.46 7.33
CA GLY A 129 22.19 8.77 6.35
C GLY A 129 21.67 8.53 4.93
N GLU A 130 21.96 9.45 4.00
CA GLU A 130 21.36 9.46 2.65
C GLU A 130 21.57 8.18 1.84
N GLY A 131 22.65 7.42 2.11
CA GLY A 131 22.95 6.14 1.46
C GLY A 131 22.42 4.89 2.15
N ASN A 132 21.79 5.03 3.33
CA ASN A 132 21.38 3.90 4.18
C ASN A 132 19.85 3.77 4.30
N VAL A 133 19.09 4.62 3.61
CA VAL A 133 17.63 4.61 3.65
C VAL A 133 17.09 3.91 2.40
N HIS A 134 16.41 2.79 2.63
CA HIS A 134 15.95 1.85 1.62
C HIS A 134 14.46 2.01 1.31
N GLY A 135 13.67 2.47 2.26
CA GLY A 135 12.24 2.66 2.07
C GLY A 135 11.47 3.00 3.33
N LEU A 136 10.15 3.00 3.21
CA LEU A 136 9.21 3.21 4.31
C LEU A 136 8.32 1.99 4.53
N VAL A 137 8.01 1.72 5.79
CA VAL A 137 7.25 0.55 6.25
C VAL A 137 6.04 1.02 7.04
N MET A 138 4.87 0.46 6.73
CA MET A 138 3.63 0.66 7.48
C MET A 138 3.49 -0.45 8.51
N ALA A 139 3.19 -0.09 9.76
CA ALA A 139 2.99 -1.07 10.82
C ALA A 139 1.80 -2.00 10.56
N LEU A 140 1.85 -3.23 11.08
CA LEU A 140 0.73 -4.17 10.98
C LEU A 140 -0.41 -3.89 11.95
N LYS A 141 -0.17 -3.09 12.99
CA LYS A 141 -1.14 -2.79 14.05
C LYS A 141 -1.24 -1.29 14.29
N ASN A 142 -2.40 -0.87 14.79
CA ASN A 142 -2.60 0.49 15.29
C ASN A 142 -1.91 0.64 16.65
N THR A 143 -1.20 1.74 16.88
CA THR A 143 -0.67 2.07 18.21
C THR A 143 -1.78 2.44 19.19
N ALA A 144 -2.82 3.08 18.68
CA ALA A 144 -4.04 3.39 19.40
C ALA A 144 -5.22 3.52 18.44
N THR A 145 -6.41 3.29 18.97
CA THR A 145 -7.70 3.63 18.34
C THR A 145 -8.43 4.63 19.20
N ASP A 146 -9.31 5.42 18.60
CA ASP A 146 -10.15 6.41 19.28
C ASP A 146 -9.39 7.47 20.11
N ILE A 147 -8.20 7.87 19.65
CA ILE A 147 -7.32 8.79 20.38
C ILE A 147 -7.32 10.19 19.77
N GLN A 148 -7.17 11.21 20.63
CA GLN A 148 -7.04 12.60 20.20
C GLN A 148 -5.65 12.88 19.65
N TRP A 149 -5.56 13.75 18.64
CA TRP A 149 -4.30 14.21 18.08
C TRP A 149 -3.54 15.06 19.10
N SER A 150 -4.25 15.99 19.75
CA SER A 150 -3.76 16.83 20.83
C SER A 150 -4.90 17.36 21.70
N HIS A 151 -4.60 17.62 22.97
CA HIS A 151 -5.44 18.40 23.88
C HIS A 151 -5.25 19.91 23.69
N GLU A 152 -4.15 20.30 23.04
CA GLU A 152 -3.72 21.67 22.82
C GLU A 152 -4.30 22.28 21.54
N GLU A 153 -4.42 23.60 21.55
CA GLU A 153 -4.82 24.41 20.41
C GLU A 153 -3.74 25.46 20.09
N ASN A 154 -2.51 24.98 19.91
CA ASN A 154 -1.33 25.81 19.63
C ASN A 154 -0.96 25.75 18.14
N ASN A 155 -0.46 26.87 17.59
CA ASN A 155 0.26 26.84 16.32
C ASN A 155 1.66 26.27 16.58
N LEU A 156 2.01 25.20 15.88
CA LEU A 156 3.32 24.58 15.99
C LEU A 156 4.21 25.13 14.89
N GLU A 157 5.17 25.97 15.28
CA GLU A 157 6.19 26.45 14.35
C GLU A 157 6.95 25.25 13.76
N ASP A 158 7.26 25.33 12.46
CA ASP A 158 7.94 24.29 11.67
C ASP A 158 7.17 22.97 11.44
N VAL A 159 5.92 22.84 11.87
CA VAL A 159 5.04 21.76 11.41
C VAL A 159 4.24 22.25 10.20
N LYS A 160 4.19 21.44 9.14
CA LYS A 160 3.60 21.88 7.87
C LYS A 160 2.08 21.92 7.96
N ASP A 161 1.51 23.11 7.75
CA ASP A 161 0.10 23.27 7.41
C ASP A 161 -0.16 22.86 5.95
N CYS A 162 -1.14 21.98 5.74
CA CYS A 162 -1.52 21.47 4.42
C CYS A 162 -2.98 21.82 4.09
N TRP A 163 -3.18 22.81 3.22
CA TRP A 163 -4.51 23.30 2.84
C TRP A 163 -5.01 22.69 1.54
N SER A 164 -4.12 22.52 0.57
CA SER A 164 -4.44 22.07 -0.79
C SER A 164 -4.09 20.61 -1.05
N LYS A 165 -4.63 20.03 -2.13
CA LYS A 165 -4.28 18.68 -2.61
C LYS A 165 -2.77 18.53 -2.86
N SER A 166 -2.15 19.53 -3.50
CA SER A 166 -0.71 19.50 -3.77
C SER A 166 0.13 19.54 -2.49
N GLU A 167 -0.31 20.26 -1.45
CA GLU A 167 0.38 20.29 -0.15
C GLU A 167 0.22 18.96 0.60
N ILE A 168 -0.98 18.38 0.65
CA ILE A 168 -1.15 17.06 1.28
C ILE A 168 -0.36 15.97 0.54
N TYR A 169 -0.20 16.04 -0.78
CA TYR A 169 0.60 15.07 -1.54
C TYR A 169 2.11 15.27 -1.32
N SER A 170 2.57 16.52 -1.34
CA SER A 170 3.99 16.87 -1.23
C SER A 170 4.53 16.77 0.20
N ASP A 171 3.66 16.84 1.21
CA ASP A 171 4.07 16.70 2.59
C ASP A 171 4.47 15.25 2.92
N ILE A 172 5.76 14.96 2.79
CA ILE A 172 6.43 13.73 3.18
C ILE A 172 7.28 13.91 4.46
N SER A 173 6.89 14.83 5.34
CA SER A 173 7.66 15.25 6.52
C SER A 173 7.29 14.51 7.82
N GLY A 174 6.75 13.30 7.75
CA GLY A 174 6.18 12.61 8.90
C GLY A 174 7.12 12.49 10.11
N LEU A 175 8.39 12.10 9.91
CA LEU A 175 9.35 12.03 11.01
C LEU A 175 9.71 13.41 11.57
N HIS A 176 9.81 14.43 10.70
CA HIS A 176 10.09 15.81 11.12
C HIS A 176 8.96 16.34 12.00
N ASN A 177 7.71 16.22 11.53
CA ASN A 177 6.52 16.65 12.28
C ASN A 177 6.43 15.93 13.63
N TYR A 178 6.61 14.60 13.62
CA TYR A 178 6.62 13.80 14.84
C TYR A 178 7.65 14.30 15.85
N THR A 179 8.90 14.51 15.42
CA THR A 179 9.99 14.96 16.30
C THR A 179 9.72 16.36 16.86
N LYS A 180 9.27 17.31 16.02
CA LYS A 180 8.94 18.67 16.44
C LYS A 180 7.82 18.71 17.48
N ILE A 181 6.82 17.85 17.33
CA ILE A 181 5.71 17.75 18.28
C ILE A 181 6.18 17.15 19.60
N LEU A 182 7.05 16.14 19.58
CA LEU A 182 7.66 15.62 20.82
C LEU A 182 8.47 16.71 21.54
N ASP A 183 9.30 17.45 20.82
CA ASP A 183 10.10 18.55 21.38
C ASP A 183 9.22 19.62 22.01
N HIS A 184 8.15 20.02 21.32
CA HIS A 184 7.19 21.00 21.82
C HIS A 184 6.46 20.48 23.06
N ALA A 185 5.94 19.25 23.03
CA ALA A 185 5.24 18.65 24.15
C ALA A 185 6.10 18.63 25.42
N ASN A 186 7.37 18.23 25.28
CA ASN A 186 8.33 18.25 26.38
C ASN A 186 8.62 19.66 26.92
N SER A 187 8.46 20.71 26.10
CA SER A 187 8.64 22.10 26.52
C SER A 187 7.45 22.67 27.31
N ILE A 188 6.24 22.09 27.17
CA ILE A 188 5.01 22.63 27.77
C ILE A 188 4.45 21.80 28.93
N GLY A 189 5.10 20.70 29.32
CA GLY A 189 4.69 19.92 30.50
C GLY A 189 4.75 18.41 30.34
N GLY A 190 4.82 17.91 29.10
CA GLY A 190 4.94 16.48 28.81
C GLY A 190 4.17 16.03 27.57
N ILE A 191 4.41 14.79 27.16
CA ILE A 191 3.87 14.20 25.94
C ILE A 191 2.36 13.86 26.04
N GLU A 192 1.81 13.82 27.25
CA GLU A 192 0.39 13.57 27.52
C GLU A 192 -0.55 14.61 26.87
N ALA A 193 -0.04 15.81 26.57
CA ALA A 193 -0.77 16.83 25.81
C ALA A 193 -1.01 16.44 24.34
N TYR A 194 -0.31 15.41 23.84
CA TYR A 194 -0.37 14.90 22.47
C TYR A 194 -0.61 13.37 22.45
N PRO A 195 -1.82 12.91 22.79
CA PRO A 195 -2.07 11.48 23.04
C PRO A 195 -1.75 10.56 21.85
N ALA A 196 -2.05 10.99 20.62
CA ALA A 196 -1.71 10.23 19.41
C ALA A 196 -0.19 9.99 19.28
N PHE A 197 0.62 10.97 19.64
CA PHE A 197 2.08 10.93 19.59
C PHE A 197 2.65 10.12 20.76
N GLU A 198 2.08 10.30 21.95
CA GLU A 198 2.40 9.48 23.12
C GLU A 198 2.19 7.97 22.83
N ALA A 199 1.11 7.61 22.14
CA ALA A 199 0.83 6.22 21.79
C ALA A 199 1.93 5.59 20.91
N VAL A 200 2.49 6.37 19.98
CA VAL A 200 3.63 5.92 19.17
C VAL A 200 4.90 5.86 20.01
N GLU A 201 5.12 6.82 20.90
CA GLU A 201 6.34 6.84 21.69
C GLU A 201 6.44 5.67 22.67
N LYS A 202 5.31 5.26 23.26
CA LYS A 202 5.22 4.03 24.06
C LYS A 202 5.61 2.77 23.26
N TRP A 203 5.42 2.75 21.95
CA TRP A 203 5.85 1.63 21.10
C TRP A 203 7.33 1.68 20.72
N ASN A 204 7.92 2.87 20.68
CA ASN A 204 9.36 3.05 20.48
C ASN A 204 10.16 2.71 21.74
N ASP A 205 9.53 2.71 22.92
CA ASP A 205 10.20 2.46 24.19
C ASP A 205 11.02 1.17 24.16
N MET A 206 12.31 1.38 24.37
CA MET A 206 13.35 0.39 24.29
C MET A 206 13.33 -0.61 25.45
N TYR A 207 12.60 -0.29 26.52
CA TYR A 207 12.43 -1.14 27.69
C TYR A 207 11.05 -1.80 27.75
N SER A 208 10.15 -1.47 26.80
CA SER A 208 8.89 -2.17 26.66
C SER A 208 9.10 -3.60 26.13
N ILE A 209 8.31 -4.54 26.64
CA ILE A 209 8.21 -5.91 26.11
C ILE A 209 7.38 -5.97 24.81
N ASN A 210 7.13 -4.83 24.16
CA ASN A 210 6.28 -4.77 22.97
C ASN A 210 6.93 -5.55 21.82
N GLU A 211 6.18 -6.51 21.29
CA GLU A 211 6.60 -7.37 20.19
C GLU A 211 6.80 -6.59 18.87
N TYR A 212 6.17 -5.41 18.74
CA TYR A 212 6.21 -4.58 17.52
C TYR A 212 7.27 -3.48 17.56
N ARG A 213 8.25 -3.61 18.44
CA ARG A 213 9.36 -2.68 18.55
C ARG A 213 10.12 -2.54 17.21
N PRO A 214 10.48 -1.32 16.81
CA PRO A 214 11.24 -1.10 15.59
C PRO A 214 12.71 -1.55 15.76
N PRO A 215 13.35 -2.09 14.72
CA PRO A 215 14.78 -2.42 14.74
C PRO A 215 15.65 -1.18 14.99
N ARG A 216 16.80 -1.35 15.66
CA ARG A 216 17.66 -0.22 16.10
C ARG A 216 18.22 0.64 14.97
N ASN A 217 18.35 0.07 13.77
CA ASN A 217 18.86 0.73 12.57
C ASN A 217 17.76 1.40 11.73
N THR A 218 16.60 1.66 12.33
CA THR A 218 15.49 2.37 11.68
C THR A 218 15.27 3.73 12.31
N THR A 219 14.34 4.52 11.78
CA THR A 219 13.94 5.79 12.38
C THR A 219 13.20 5.63 13.71
N GLY A 220 12.80 4.41 14.08
CA GLY A 220 11.67 4.20 14.98
C GLY A 220 10.33 4.51 14.29
N TRP A 221 9.24 4.17 14.96
CA TRP A 221 7.89 4.47 14.52
C TRP A 221 7.59 5.96 14.67
N PHE A 222 6.88 6.53 13.70
CA PHE A 222 6.34 7.89 13.73
C PHE A 222 4.96 7.92 13.05
N ILE A 223 4.19 8.98 13.30
CA ILE A 223 2.90 9.18 12.62
C ILE A 223 3.17 9.67 11.19
N PRO A 224 2.70 8.97 10.14
CA PRO A 224 2.92 9.40 8.76
C PRO A 224 2.31 10.77 8.49
N SER A 225 2.97 11.59 7.67
CA SER A 225 2.37 12.80 7.11
C SER A 225 1.29 12.45 6.07
N SER A 226 0.53 13.45 5.63
CA SER A 226 -0.53 13.25 4.63
C SER A 226 -0.01 12.68 3.31
N GLY A 227 1.20 13.07 2.89
CA GLY A 227 1.80 12.56 1.66
C GLY A 227 2.29 11.11 1.80
N GLN A 228 2.64 10.69 3.01
CA GLN A 228 2.96 9.29 3.29
C GLN A 228 1.71 8.42 3.35
N TRP A 229 0.59 8.93 3.87
CA TRP A 229 -0.72 8.27 3.70
C TRP A 229 -1.16 8.19 2.24
N TRP A 230 -0.95 9.26 1.48
CA TRP A 230 -1.17 9.26 0.04
C TRP A 230 -0.39 8.14 -0.65
N ASP A 231 0.89 7.98 -0.30
CA ASP A 231 1.75 6.91 -0.84
C ASP A 231 1.26 5.51 -0.45
N ILE A 232 0.82 5.29 0.80
CA ILE A 232 0.21 4.03 1.24
C ILE A 232 -1.01 3.70 0.37
N LEU A 233 -1.89 4.67 0.13
CA LEU A 233 -3.12 4.47 -0.64
C LEU A 233 -2.84 4.26 -2.14
N GLN A 234 -1.85 4.97 -2.69
CA GLN A 234 -1.40 4.80 -4.07
C GLN A 234 -0.78 3.42 -4.29
N ASN A 235 0.10 3.00 -3.39
CA ASN A 235 0.97 1.84 -3.61
C ASN A 235 0.35 0.54 -3.06
N LEU A 236 -0.44 0.61 -1.99
CA LEU A 236 -1.04 -0.56 -1.35
C LEU A 236 -2.57 -0.54 -1.41
N GLY A 237 -3.19 0.64 -1.35
CA GLY A 237 -4.65 0.80 -1.29
C GLY A 237 -5.39 0.67 -2.62
N GLY A 238 -4.66 0.53 -3.74
CA GLY A 238 -5.26 0.36 -5.06
C GLY A 238 -6.03 1.60 -5.56
N CYS A 239 -5.76 2.78 -5.00
CA CYS A 239 -6.48 4.02 -5.31
C CYS A 239 -5.92 4.71 -6.58
N PRO A 240 -6.59 4.64 -7.75
CA PRO A 240 -6.04 5.18 -9.00
C PRO A 240 -5.93 6.71 -8.99
N ALA A 241 -6.81 7.40 -8.24
CA ALA A 241 -6.77 8.86 -8.15
C ALA A 241 -5.48 9.36 -7.48
N MET A 242 -4.86 8.55 -6.63
CA MET A 242 -3.60 8.92 -5.98
C MET A 242 -2.43 8.95 -6.97
N ALA A 243 -2.50 8.19 -8.06
CA ALA A 243 -1.48 8.18 -9.12
C ALA A 243 -1.70 9.26 -10.20
N ASP A 244 -2.86 9.94 -10.19
CA ASP A 244 -3.20 10.98 -11.15
C ASP A 244 -2.43 12.27 -10.86
N LYS A 245 -1.64 12.72 -11.86
CA LYS A 245 -0.86 13.95 -11.77
C LYS A 245 -1.72 15.19 -11.54
N GLY A 246 -2.93 15.23 -12.11
CA GLY A 246 -3.88 16.32 -11.88
C GLY A 246 -4.29 16.42 -10.41
N GLN A 247 -4.44 15.29 -9.72
CA GLN A 247 -4.73 15.28 -8.28
C GLN A 247 -3.49 15.68 -7.47
N GLN A 248 -2.31 15.17 -7.83
CA GLN A 248 -1.04 15.44 -7.14
C GLN A 248 -0.60 16.92 -7.23
N THR A 249 -0.98 17.64 -8.29
CA THR A 249 -0.60 19.05 -8.49
C THR A 249 -1.76 20.02 -8.32
N SER A 250 -2.93 19.56 -7.89
CA SER A 250 -4.11 20.42 -7.74
C SER A 250 -3.93 21.40 -6.57
N SER A 251 -4.31 22.66 -6.82
CA SER A 251 -4.39 23.71 -5.81
C SER A 251 -5.76 23.78 -5.11
N ASP A 252 -6.67 22.83 -5.40
CA ASP A 252 -7.95 22.72 -4.68
C ASP A 252 -7.69 22.64 -3.18
N SER A 253 -8.45 23.41 -2.40
CA SER A 253 -8.39 23.43 -0.94
C SER A 253 -9.70 22.96 -0.35
N GLY A 254 -9.66 22.41 0.86
CA GLY A 254 -10.83 21.87 1.53
C GLY A 254 -10.65 20.43 2.03
N ASP A 255 -11.78 19.78 2.26
CA ASP A 255 -11.89 18.34 2.43
C ASP A 255 -11.95 17.67 1.06
N PHE A 256 -11.31 16.52 0.93
CA PHE A 256 -11.16 15.85 -0.36
C PHE A 256 -11.73 14.46 -0.32
N ARG A 257 -12.55 14.14 -1.32
CA ARG A 257 -13.13 12.82 -1.53
C ARG A 257 -12.85 12.37 -2.95
N TRP A 258 -12.23 11.20 -3.08
CA TRP A 258 -11.99 10.57 -4.38
C TRP A 258 -12.87 9.32 -4.51
N LEU A 259 -13.77 9.35 -5.49
CA LEU A 259 -14.68 8.24 -5.84
C LEU A 259 -14.06 7.32 -6.90
N GLY A 260 -14.57 6.10 -7.08
CA GLY A 260 -14.04 5.17 -8.08
C GLY A 260 -12.74 4.48 -7.65
N GLN A 261 -12.53 4.27 -6.36
CA GLN A 261 -11.28 3.71 -5.81
C GLN A 261 -11.35 2.19 -5.53
N GLY A 262 -12.52 1.58 -5.67
CA GLY A 262 -12.79 0.19 -5.32
C GLY A 262 -12.89 -0.06 -3.81
N ASP A 263 -12.74 -1.32 -3.41
CA ASP A 263 -12.71 -1.71 -1.99
C ASP A 263 -11.31 -1.47 -1.41
N VAL A 264 -11.09 -0.24 -0.92
CA VAL A 264 -9.78 0.21 -0.41
C VAL A 264 -9.32 -0.64 0.80
N PRO A 265 -10.15 -0.92 1.82
CA PRO A 265 -9.78 -1.83 2.90
C PRO A 265 -9.37 -3.23 2.39
N ALA A 266 -10.12 -3.82 1.46
CA ALA A 266 -9.76 -5.13 0.92
C ALA A 266 -8.41 -5.12 0.17
N ALA A 267 -8.13 -4.05 -0.60
CA ALA A 267 -6.86 -3.88 -1.28
C ALA A 267 -5.67 -3.79 -0.30
N LEU A 268 -5.80 -2.99 0.77
CA LEU A 268 -4.80 -2.90 1.83
C LEU A 268 -4.60 -4.25 2.55
N ASN A 269 -5.69 -4.92 2.92
CA ASN A 269 -5.65 -6.20 3.64
C ASN A 269 -5.07 -7.34 2.80
N ALA A 270 -5.20 -7.29 1.46
CA ALA A 270 -4.60 -8.26 0.56
C ALA A 270 -3.06 -8.31 0.68
N TRP A 271 -2.42 -7.20 1.07
CA TRP A 271 -0.98 -7.17 1.33
C TRP A 271 -0.59 -7.97 2.57
N MET A 272 -1.47 -8.03 3.56
CA MET A 272 -1.25 -8.67 4.86
C MET A 272 -1.92 -10.06 4.97
N ASN A 273 -2.51 -10.60 3.91
CA ASN A 273 -3.35 -11.81 3.98
C ASN A 273 -2.60 -13.11 4.33
N LYS A 274 -1.26 -13.12 4.23
CA LYS A 274 -0.40 -14.24 4.66
C LYS A 274 0.10 -14.12 6.10
N ILE A 275 -0.27 -13.04 6.79
CA ILE A 275 0.10 -12.80 8.19
C ILE A 275 -1.07 -13.24 9.07
N ALA A 276 -0.76 -13.86 10.21
CA ALA A 276 -1.74 -14.32 11.18
C ALA A 276 -2.63 -13.16 11.70
N ALA A 277 -3.90 -13.47 12.00
CA ALA A 277 -4.90 -12.45 12.33
C ALA A 277 -4.60 -11.73 13.65
N ASP A 278 -4.08 -12.43 14.65
CA ASP A 278 -3.64 -11.89 15.94
C ASP A 278 -2.44 -10.93 15.84
N SER A 279 -1.69 -11.02 14.74
CA SER A 279 -0.45 -10.28 14.49
C SER A 279 -0.67 -8.97 13.73
N LYS A 280 -1.93 -8.63 13.41
CA LYS A 280 -2.27 -7.43 12.63
C LYS A 280 -3.62 -6.84 13.05
N ASN A 281 -3.88 -5.60 12.60
CA ASN A 281 -5.21 -5.03 12.56
C ASN A 281 -5.58 -4.82 11.10
N ASP A 282 -6.60 -5.55 10.64
CA ASP A 282 -7.17 -5.36 9.32
C ASP A 282 -7.81 -3.97 9.22
N PHE A 283 -7.74 -3.39 8.03
CA PHE A 283 -8.47 -2.17 7.69
C PHE A 283 -9.95 -2.50 7.53
N THR A 284 -10.80 -1.63 8.06
CA THR A 284 -12.26 -1.74 7.91
C THR A 284 -12.86 -0.48 7.30
N THR A 285 -14.07 -0.61 6.75
CA THR A 285 -14.76 0.51 6.13
C THR A 285 -15.12 1.57 7.17
N GLY A 286 -14.76 2.82 6.91
CA GLY A 286 -14.93 3.92 7.85
C GLY A 286 -13.79 4.08 8.85
N ASP A 287 -12.72 3.27 8.77
CA ASP A 287 -11.51 3.52 9.54
C ASP A 287 -10.98 4.92 9.22
N ARG A 288 -10.58 5.64 10.28
CA ARG A 288 -10.04 6.99 10.21
C ARG A 288 -8.68 7.02 10.87
N PHE A 289 -7.68 7.52 10.16
CA PHE A 289 -6.31 7.55 10.64
C PHE A 289 -5.77 8.96 10.71
N TRP A 290 -5.11 9.28 11.83
CA TRP A 290 -4.35 10.50 11.95
C TRP A 290 -3.19 10.53 10.96
N SER A 291 -2.93 11.72 10.42
CA SER A 291 -1.62 12.09 9.90
C SER A 291 -0.93 13.06 10.88
N SER A 292 0.38 13.22 10.74
CA SER A 292 1.13 14.26 11.45
C SER A 292 1.05 15.63 10.79
N SER A 293 0.38 15.76 9.64
CA SER A 293 0.19 17.05 8.95
C SER A 293 -0.90 17.88 9.63
N GLU A 294 -0.62 19.16 9.79
CA GLU A 294 -1.57 20.11 10.37
C GLU A 294 -2.37 20.84 9.30
N LEU A 295 -3.41 21.53 9.76
CA LEU A 295 -4.05 22.60 9.02
C LEU A 295 -3.85 23.95 9.72
N ASN A 296 -4.01 23.96 11.05
CA ASN A 296 -3.84 25.11 11.93
C ASN A 296 -3.87 24.65 13.40
N GLN A 297 -3.80 25.61 14.33
CA GLN A 297 -3.90 25.36 15.77
C GLN A 297 -5.04 24.45 16.23
N PHE A 298 -6.19 24.41 15.54
CA PHE A 298 -7.35 23.62 15.95
C PHE A 298 -7.49 22.28 15.23
N ARG A 299 -6.91 22.13 14.04
CA ARG A 299 -7.22 21.03 13.11
C ARG A 299 -5.99 20.38 12.52
N ALA A 300 -6.08 19.06 12.35
CA ALA A 300 -5.08 18.24 11.68
C ALA A 300 -5.73 17.43 10.55
N ARG A 301 -4.90 16.89 9.64
CA ARG A 301 -5.38 16.04 8.55
C ARG A 301 -5.57 14.60 9.01
N ASN A 302 -6.68 14.00 8.60
CA ASN A 302 -6.92 12.57 8.73
C ASN A 302 -7.21 11.93 7.37
N TRP A 303 -7.05 10.61 7.29
CA TRP A 303 -7.37 9.82 6.11
C TRP A 303 -8.42 8.77 6.45
N ASN A 304 -9.40 8.60 5.56
CA ASN A 304 -10.54 7.72 5.77
C ASN A 304 -10.65 6.73 4.60
N VAL A 305 -10.75 5.44 4.89
CA VAL A 305 -10.87 4.39 3.87
C VAL A 305 -12.24 3.75 3.90
N TYR A 306 -12.85 3.53 2.72
CA TYR A 306 -14.17 2.92 2.61
C TYR A 306 -14.17 1.79 1.59
N SER A 307 -14.93 0.74 1.89
CA SER A 307 -15.22 -0.34 0.94
C SER A 307 -16.25 0.08 -0.12
N SER A 308 -16.95 1.19 0.09
CA SER A 308 -17.95 1.75 -0.82
C SER A 308 -17.37 2.68 -1.89
N ASP A 309 -16.19 2.31 -2.42
CA ASP A 309 -15.60 2.90 -3.63
C ASP A 309 -14.96 4.29 -3.45
N TYR A 310 -14.58 4.69 -2.23
CA TYR A 310 -13.93 5.99 -2.01
C TYR A 310 -12.92 6.05 -0.87
N VAL A 311 -12.09 7.08 -0.92
CA VAL A 311 -11.16 7.50 0.13
C VAL A 311 -11.31 9.00 0.38
N CYS A 312 -11.14 9.44 1.62
CA CYS A 312 -11.18 10.86 1.99
C CYS A 312 -9.91 11.32 2.71
N CYS A 313 -9.57 12.59 2.51
CA CYS A 313 -8.63 13.34 3.32
C CYS A 313 -9.34 14.60 3.83
N ASP A 314 -9.63 14.64 5.12
CA ASP A 314 -10.39 15.72 5.74
C ASP A 314 -9.48 16.47 6.72
N PHE A 315 -9.82 17.72 7.02
CA PHE A 315 -9.33 18.36 8.24
C PHE A 315 -10.35 18.20 9.36
N VAL A 316 -9.89 17.74 10.52
CA VAL A 316 -10.75 17.48 11.67
C VAL A 316 -10.15 18.09 12.92
N TYR A 317 -10.98 18.38 13.92
CA TYR A 317 -10.49 18.94 15.17
C TYR A 317 -9.47 18.00 15.84
N LYS A 318 -8.36 18.54 16.33
CA LYS A 318 -7.32 17.76 17.04
C LYS A 318 -7.87 17.00 18.26
N LYS A 319 -8.97 17.51 18.82
CA LYS A 319 -9.73 16.90 19.93
C LYS A 319 -10.74 15.83 19.50
N TRP A 320 -10.86 15.50 18.22
CA TRP A 320 -11.63 14.32 17.79
C TRP A 320 -10.81 13.05 17.94
N SER A 321 -11.46 11.91 17.85
CA SER A 321 -10.82 10.60 18.03
C SER A 321 -10.65 9.92 16.68
N ASN A 322 -9.42 9.49 16.37
CA ASN A 322 -9.08 8.66 15.21
C ASN A 322 -8.05 7.59 15.63
N ALA A 323 -7.77 6.64 14.74
CA ALA A 323 -6.72 5.65 14.94
C ALA A 323 -5.34 6.18 14.52
N VAL A 324 -4.28 5.54 15.02
CA VAL A 324 -2.89 5.82 14.62
C VAL A 324 -2.26 4.54 14.08
N ARG A 325 -1.91 4.56 12.81
CA ARG A 325 -1.13 3.51 12.14
C ARG A 325 0.25 4.08 11.83
N PRO A 326 1.28 3.79 12.64
CA PRO A 326 2.58 4.42 12.45
C PRO A 326 3.33 3.83 11.25
N VAL A 327 4.36 4.56 10.83
CA VAL A 327 5.33 4.15 9.82
C VAL A 327 6.75 4.31 10.33
N LEU A 328 7.71 3.65 9.69
CA LEU A 328 9.15 3.84 9.93
C LEU A 328 9.90 3.89 8.60
N ALA A 329 11.12 4.45 8.62
CA ALA A 329 12.10 4.28 7.56
C ALA A 329 13.21 3.32 8.03
N PHE A 330 13.78 2.57 7.09
CA PHE A 330 14.84 1.58 7.30
C PHE A 330 15.86 1.63 6.17
#